data_AF-A0A0P1ESL0-F1
#
_entry.id   AF-A0A0P1ESL0-F1
#
_cell.length_a   1.000
_cell.length_b   1.000
_cell.length_c   1.000
_cell.angle_alpha   90.00
_cell.angle_beta   90.00
_cell.angle_gamma   90.00
#
_symmetry.space_group_name_H-M   'P 1'
#
loop_
_entity.id
_entity.type
_entity.pdbx_description
1 polymer ?
#
loop_
_entity_poly.entity_id
_entity_poly.type
_entity_poly.pdbx_seq_one_letter_code
_entity_poly.pdbx_strand_id
1 'polypeptide(L)'
;MTLRTFKERVIQTGSFELIGIAFVSPLYAYFTGASMVHGFAMIAMLSVVIMIWCPIFNTIFDLIERDKTARLACKRPQSVRVLHATLHEVTAVMITCPLLMVVGGHSLGSALALNVGLTLTYTVYTFLFHIAYDRVRPIQPCPNKDEADQSEYLADEAAAA
;
A
#
# COMPACT_ATOMS: atom_id res chain seq x y z
N MET A 1 13.29 -8.11 -16.32
CA MET A 1 12.63 -8.02 -14.99
C MET A 1 11.23 -8.58 -15.13
N THR A 2 10.93 -9.69 -14.45
CA THR A 2 9.56 -10.21 -14.38
C THR A 2 8.72 -9.32 -13.47
N LEU A 3 7.62 -8.79 -13.99
CA LEU A 3 6.66 -8.00 -13.23
C LEU A 3 5.45 -8.86 -12.86
N ARG A 4 4.87 -8.62 -11.69
CA ARG A 4 3.59 -9.24 -11.31
C ARG A 4 2.50 -8.89 -12.31
N THR A 5 1.76 -9.89 -12.74
CA THR A 5 0.60 -9.74 -13.62
C THR A 5 -0.47 -8.88 -12.94
N PHE A 6 -1.36 -8.28 -13.73
CA PHE A 6 -2.47 -7.48 -13.20
C PHE A 6 -3.33 -8.28 -12.22
N LYS A 7 -3.64 -9.55 -12.54
CA LYS A 7 -4.41 -10.44 -11.68
C LYS A 7 -3.77 -10.62 -10.30
N GLU A 8 -2.45 -10.87 -10.25
CA GLU A 8 -1.75 -11.03 -8.98
C GLU A 8 -1.70 -9.72 -8.18
N ARG A 9 -1.63 -8.57 -8.84
CA ARG A 9 -1.72 -7.27 -8.16
C ARG A 9 -3.09 -7.05 -7.52
N VAL A 10 -4.17 -7.43 -8.19
CA VAL A 10 -5.53 -7.36 -7.63
C VAL A 10 -5.67 -8.27 -6.40
N ILE A 11 -5.16 -9.49 -6.47
CA ILE A 11 -5.16 -10.43 -5.33
C ILE A 11 -4.33 -9.87 -4.17
N GLN A 12 -3.13 -9.34 -4.47
CA GLN A 12 -2.25 -8.75 -3.47
C GLN A 12 -2.92 -7.57 -2.76
N THR A 13 -3.46 -6.61 -3.51
CA THR A 13 -4.14 -5.44 -2.94
C THR A 13 -5.41 -5.83 -2.18
N GLY A 14 -6.23 -6.73 -2.73
CA GLY A 14 -7.46 -7.17 -2.07
C GLY A 14 -7.20 -7.91 -0.76
N SER A 15 -6.20 -8.79 -0.73
CA SER A 15 -5.80 -9.49 0.50
C SER A 15 -5.16 -8.55 1.52
N PHE A 16 -4.36 -7.59 1.07
CA PHE A 16 -3.78 -6.54 1.93
C PHE A 16 -4.87 -5.74 2.66
N GLU A 17 -5.88 -5.26 1.93
CA GLU A 17 -6.95 -4.46 2.52
C GLU A 17 -7.80 -5.30 3.48
N LEU A 18 -8.23 -6.49 3.06
CA LEU A 18 -9.14 -7.31 3.87
C LEU A 18 -8.49 -7.78 5.17
N ILE A 19 -7.24 -8.24 5.11
CA ILE A 19 -6.48 -8.64 6.31
C ILE A 19 -6.16 -7.41 7.17
N GLY A 20 -5.81 -6.28 6.55
CA GLY A 20 -5.51 -5.04 7.24
C GLY A 20 -6.70 -4.55 8.06
N ILE A 21 -7.89 -4.48 7.46
CA ILE A 21 -9.13 -4.11 8.15
C ILE A 21 -9.41 -5.11 9.28
N ALA A 22 -9.36 -6.42 9.01
CA ALA A 22 -9.62 -7.44 10.02
C ALA A 22 -8.64 -7.39 11.21
N PHE A 23 -7.40 -6.96 10.99
CA PHE A 23 -6.37 -6.84 12.02
C PHE A 23 -6.45 -5.52 12.79
N VAL A 24 -6.65 -4.41 12.09
CA VAL A 24 -6.60 -3.06 12.69
C VAL A 24 -7.92 -2.68 13.36
N SER A 25 -9.06 -3.17 12.86
CA SER A 25 -10.38 -2.87 13.46
C SER A 25 -10.52 -3.30 14.92
N PRO A 26 -10.09 -4.52 15.34
CA PRO A 26 -10.07 -4.89 16.75
C PRO A 26 -9.16 -4.00 17.60
N LEU A 27 -8.00 -3.61 17.07
CA LEU A 27 -7.06 -2.73 17.77
C LEU A 27 -7.67 -1.36 18.01
N TYR A 28 -8.29 -0.79 16.98
CA TYR A 28 -9.03 0.47 17.07
C TYR A 28 -10.16 0.38 18.09
N ALA A 29 -11.01 -0.67 18.01
CA ALA A 29 -12.12 -0.87 18.92
C ALA A 29 -11.65 -0.99 20.38
N TYR A 30 -10.55 -1.71 20.62
CA TYR A 30 -9.95 -1.87 21.94
C TYR A 30 -9.48 -0.53 22.52
N PHE A 31 -8.73 0.27 21.76
CA PHE A 31 -8.19 1.54 22.25
C PHE A 31 -9.24 2.64 22.40
N THR A 32 -10.29 2.62 21.60
CA THR A 32 -11.36 3.63 21.62
C THR A 32 -12.55 3.24 22.50
N GLY A 33 -12.63 1.99 22.94
CA GLY A 33 -13.81 1.43 23.61
C GLY A 33 -15.02 1.28 22.69
N ALA A 34 -14.86 1.45 21.38
CA ALA A 34 -15.94 1.33 20.42
C ALA A 34 -16.40 -0.13 20.23
N SER A 35 -17.64 -0.32 19.78
CA SER A 35 -18.09 -1.65 19.39
C SER A 35 -17.31 -2.16 18.17
N MET A 36 -17.19 -3.48 18.04
CA MET A 36 -16.46 -4.10 16.93
C MET A 36 -17.00 -3.63 15.57
N VAL A 37 -18.32 -3.58 15.43
CA VAL A 37 -18.98 -3.10 14.20
C VAL A 37 -18.59 -1.67 13.86
N HIS A 38 -18.54 -0.77 14.86
CA HIS A 38 -18.09 0.61 14.65
C HIS A 38 -16.60 0.67 14.27
N GLY A 39 -15.76 -0.14 14.89
CA GLY A 39 -14.33 -0.23 14.55
C GLY A 39 -14.10 -0.73 13.12
N PHE A 40 -14.85 -1.74 12.67
CA PHE A 40 -14.83 -2.20 11.29
C PHE A 40 -15.28 -1.11 10.31
N ALA A 41 -16.43 -0.49 10.57
CA ALA A 41 -16.95 0.58 9.73
C ALA A 41 -15.98 1.76 9.62
N MET A 42 -15.38 2.18 10.75
CA MET A 42 -14.44 3.29 10.79
C MET A 42 -13.17 2.99 9.98
N ILE A 43 -12.52 1.84 10.22
CA ILE A 43 -11.28 1.50 9.52
C ILE A 43 -11.53 1.26 8.03
N ALA A 44 -12.66 0.64 7.66
CA ALA A 44 -13.03 0.49 6.25
C ALA A 44 -13.23 1.86 5.57
N MET A 45 -13.90 2.81 6.24
CA MET A 45 -14.10 4.15 5.71
C MET A 45 -12.78 4.91 5.55
N LEU A 46 -11.90 4.85 6.55
CA LEU A 46 -10.56 5.44 6.48
C LEU A 46 -9.73 4.83 5.35
N SER A 47 -9.76 3.49 5.20
CA SER A 47 -9.10 2.80 4.09
C SER A 47 -9.57 3.33 2.74
N VAL A 48 -10.88 3.41 2.50
CA VAL A 48 -11.42 3.93 1.23
C VAL A 48 -10.97 5.37 0.97
N VAL A 49 -11.03 6.24 1.97
CA VAL A 49 -10.61 7.64 1.83
C VAL A 49 -9.12 7.73 1.49
N ILE A 50 -8.27 6.96 2.18
CA ILE A 50 -6.83 6.93 1.93
C ILE A 50 -6.52 6.32 0.55
N MET A 51 -7.17 5.22 0.17
CA MET A 51 -7.01 4.59 -1.14
C MET A 51 -7.33 5.54 -2.29
N ILE A 52 -8.31 6.43 -2.11
CA ILE A 52 -8.63 7.49 -3.07
C ILE A 52 -7.60 8.62 -3.02
N TRP A 53 -7.20 9.04 -1.81
CA TRP A 53 -6.29 10.17 -1.63
C TRP A 53 -4.87 9.90 -2.12
N CYS A 54 -4.32 8.72 -1.86
CA CYS A 54 -2.95 8.35 -2.25
C CYS A 54 -2.62 8.62 -3.74
N PRO A 55 -3.37 8.11 -4.72
CA PRO A 55 -3.09 8.38 -6.13
C PRO A 55 -3.29 9.86 -6.50
N ILE A 56 -4.26 10.55 -5.87
CA ILE A 56 -4.50 11.98 -6.10
C ILE A 56 -3.27 12.79 -5.65
N PHE A 57 -2.82 12.57 -4.41
CA PHE A 57 -1.64 13.25 -3.87
C PHE A 57 -0.41 12.99 -4.74
N ASN A 58 -0.13 11.71 -5.07
CA ASN A 58 1.02 11.34 -5.88
C ASN A 58 0.98 12.04 -7.24
N THR A 59 -0.18 12.09 -7.89
CA THR A 59 -0.35 12.75 -9.20
C THR A 59 -0.14 14.26 -9.09
N ILE A 60 -0.73 14.92 -8.09
CA ILE A 60 -0.57 16.37 -7.87
C ILE A 60 0.90 16.71 -7.65
N PHE A 61 1.58 15.95 -6.79
CA PHE A 61 3.00 16.20 -6.50
C PHE A 61 3.86 15.99 -7.74
N ASP A 62 3.63 14.92 -8.49
CA ASP A 62 4.40 14.61 -9.70
C ASP A 62 4.22 15.70 -10.78
N LEU A 63 3.01 16.24 -10.94
CA LEU A 63 2.76 17.38 -11.84
C LEU A 63 3.53 18.63 -11.39
N ILE A 64 3.46 18.98 -10.11
CA ILE A 64 4.17 20.15 -9.56
C ILE A 64 5.69 19.99 -9.71
N GLU A 65 6.25 18.81 -9.41
CA GLU A 65 7.68 18.55 -9.54
C GLU A 65 8.13 18.59 -11.02
N ARG A 66 7.34 17.99 -11.91
CA ARG A 66 7.61 18.00 -13.36
C ARG A 66 7.67 19.44 -13.87
N ASP A 67 6.69 20.27 -13.51
CA ASP A 67 6.60 21.64 -13.99
C ASP A 67 7.73 22.53 -13.41
N LYS A 68 8.19 22.26 -12.18
CA LYS A 68 9.26 23.03 -11.53
C LYS A 68 10.68 22.60 -11.90
N THR A 69 10.90 21.33 -12.23
CA THR A 69 12.26 20.78 -12.33
C THR A 69 12.54 20.05 -13.64
N ALA A 70 11.52 19.73 -14.43
CA ALA A 70 11.59 18.87 -15.61
C ALA A 70 12.27 17.50 -15.34
N ARG A 71 12.30 17.05 -14.08
CA ARG A 71 12.88 15.76 -13.69
C ARG A 71 11.81 14.68 -13.71
N LEU A 72 12.23 13.46 -14.05
CA LEU A 72 11.42 12.27 -13.89
C LEU A 72 11.38 11.87 -12.40
N ALA A 73 10.23 11.37 -11.93
CA ALA A 73 10.05 10.93 -10.53
C ALA A 73 11.07 9.86 -10.10
N CYS A 74 11.56 9.03 -11.03
CA CYS A 74 12.60 8.04 -10.75
C CYS A 74 13.94 8.66 -10.34
N LYS A 75 14.25 9.89 -10.79
CA LYS A 75 15.49 10.63 -10.47
C LYS A 75 15.31 11.59 -9.28
N ARG A 76 14.24 11.45 -8.49
CA ARG A 76 13.95 12.31 -7.33
C ARG A 76 15.05 12.19 -6.25
N PRO A 77 15.68 13.31 -5.84
CA PRO A 77 16.70 13.30 -4.79
C PRO A 77 16.09 13.00 -3.42
N GLN A 78 16.90 12.53 -2.47
CA GLN A 78 16.42 12.07 -1.16
C GLN A 78 15.69 13.16 -0.37
N SER A 79 16.15 14.41 -0.42
CA SER A 79 15.48 15.52 0.25
C SER A 79 14.03 15.73 -0.23
N VAL A 80 13.80 15.58 -1.53
CA VAL A 80 12.45 15.72 -2.12
C VAL A 80 11.59 14.49 -1.81
N ARG A 81 12.19 13.30 -1.66
CA ARG A 81 11.46 12.10 -1.19
C ARG A 81 10.98 12.26 0.25
N VAL A 82 11.83 12.79 1.13
CA VAL A 82 11.44 13.10 2.51
C VAL A 82 10.33 14.15 2.53
N LEU A 83 10.48 15.24 1.77
CA LEU A 83 9.44 16.27 1.66
C LEU A 83 8.10 15.69 1.16
N HIS A 84 8.14 14.87 0.10
CA HIS A 84 6.96 14.19 -0.43
C HIS A 84 6.28 13.32 0.64
N ALA A 85 7.04 12.49 1.35
CA ALA A 85 6.51 11.61 2.40
C ALA A 85 5.89 12.43 3.55
N THR A 86 6.57 13.48 4.02
CA THR A 86 6.06 14.36 5.07
C THR A 86 4.77 15.06 4.64
N LEU A 87 4.71 15.58 3.40
CA LEU A 87 3.51 16.23 2.88
C LEU A 87 2.35 15.24 2.69
N HIS A 88 2.63 14.02 2.23
CA HIS A 88 1.63 12.98 2.12
C HIS A 88 1.02 12.70 3.49
N GLU A 89 1.84 12.50 4.51
CA GLU A 89 1.37 12.20 5.87
C GLU A 89 0.56 13.37 6.46
N VAL A 90 1.07 14.61 6.34
CA VAL A 90 0.36 15.79 6.85
C VAL A 90 -1.00 15.96 6.17
N THR A 91 -1.07 15.82 4.85
CA THR A 91 -2.34 15.95 4.13
C THR A 91 -3.29 14.79 4.41
N ALA A 92 -2.77 13.57 4.58
CA ALA A 92 -3.57 12.43 5.01
C ALA A 92 -4.22 12.71 6.37
N VAL A 93 -3.44 13.16 7.38
CA VAL A 93 -3.98 13.55 8.70
C VAL A 93 -5.02 14.65 8.57
N MET A 94 -4.81 15.65 7.73
CA MET A 94 -5.79 16.73 7.51
C MET A 94 -7.12 16.23 6.95
N ILE A 95 -7.14 15.11 6.23
CA ILE A 95 -8.34 14.52 5.64
C ILE A 95 -8.99 13.51 6.59
N THR A 96 -8.20 12.66 7.25
CA THR A 96 -8.69 11.60 8.14
C THR A 96 -9.06 12.12 9.52
N CYS A 97 -8.42 13.17 10.02
CA CYS A 97 -8.69 13.71 11.35
C CYS A 97 -10.13 14.26 11.47
N PRO A 98 -10.66 15.07 10.53
CA PRO A 98 -12.07 15.47 10.54
C PRO A 98 -13.02 14.26 10.53
N LEU A 99 -12.67 13.20 9.80
CA LEU A 99 -13.48 11.99 9.74
C LEU A 99 -13.53 11.27 11.10
N LEU A 100 -12.39 11.13 11.76
CA LEU A 100 -12.29 10.57 13.11
C LEU A 100 -13.06 11.40 14.14
N MET A 101 -13.09 12.72 13.98
CA MET A 101 -13.82 13.60 14.88
C MET A 101 -15.33 13.53 14.65
N VAL A 102 -15.78 13.68 13.39
CA VAL A 102 -17.21 13.77 13.05
C VAL A 102 -17.89 12.42 13.12
N VAL A 103 -17.30 11.38 12.53
CA VAL A 103 -17.90 10.04 12.47
C VAL A 103 -17.51 9.23 13.71
N GLY A 104 -16.28 9.39 14.18
CA GLY A 104 -15.77 8.64 15.33
C GLY A 104 -16.09 9.27 16.68
N GLY A 105 -16.56 10.53 16.70
CA GLY A 105 -16.85 11.26 17.93
C GLY A 105 -15.61 11.61 18.76
N HIS A 106 -14.40 11.52 18.18
CA HIS A 106 -13.16 11.76 18.90
C HIS A 106 -12.87 13.26 19.05
N SER A 107 -12.26 13.64 20.17
CA SER A 107 -11.67 14.98 20.30
C SER A 107 -10.47 15.12 19.35
N LEU A 108 -10.05 16.36 19.05
CA LEU A 108 -8.89 16.62 18.19
C LEU A 108 -7.62 15.89 18.69
N GLY A 109 -7.35 15.95 20.00
CA GLY A 109 -6.20 15.28 20.59
C GLY A 109 -6.25 13.75 20.43
N SER A 110 -7.43 13.16 20.65
CA SER A 110 -7.66 11.71 20.46
C SER A 110 -7.50 11.33 18.98
N ALA A 111 -8.09 12.11 18.06
CA ALA A 111 -8.01 11.87 16.62
C ALA A 111 -6.58 11.96 16.09
N LEU A 112 -5.77 12.90 16.60
CA LEU A 112 -4.34 12.99 16.26
C LEU A 112 -3.55 11.80 16.80
N ALA A 113 -3.79 11.39 18.05
CA ALA A 113 -3.15 10.20 18.63
C ALA A 113 -3.51 8.92 17.86
N LEU A 114 -4.78 8.78 17.47
CA LEU A 114 -5.26 7.68 16.64
C LEU A 114 -4.62 7.70 15.26
N ASN A 115 -4.46 8.85 14.62
CA ASN A 115 -3.74 8.94 13.35
C ASN A 115 -2.30 8.41 13.48
N VAL A 116 -1.55 8.89 14.48
CA VAL A 116 -0.17 8.40 14.70
C VAL A 116 -0.14 6.89 14.96
N GLY A 117 -1.03 6.40 15.82
CA GLY A 117 -1.12 4.97 16.13
C GLY A 117 -1.48 4.12 14.92
N LEU A 118 -2.46 4.56 14.12
CA LEU A 118 -2.90 3.88 12.91
C LEU A 118 -1.80 3.89 11.84
N THR A 119 -1.15 5.03 11.58
CA THR A 119 -0.04 5.13 10.62
C THR A 119 1.10 4.19 11.00
N LEU A 120 1.52 4.18 12.27
CA LEU A 120 2.58 3.28 12.73
C LEU A 120 2.16 1.81 12.61
N THR A 121 0.94 1.48 13.01
CA THR A 121 0.40 0.11 12.90
C THR A 121 0.35 -0.36 11.46
N TYR A 122 -0.21 0.45 10.55
CA TYR A 122 -0.26 0.13 9.12
C TYR A 122 1.12 0.06 8.50
N THR A 123 2.09 0.88 8.93
CA THR A 123 3.47 0.82 8.44
C THR A 123 4.10 -0.53 8.77
N VAL A 124 4.01 -0.97 10.02
CA VAL A 124 4.52 -2.27 10.47
C VAL A 124 3.77 -3.41 9.77
N TYR A 125 2.44 -3.35 9.72
CA TYR A 125 1.61 -4.32 9.02
C TYR A 125 2.01 -4.44 7.55
N THR A 126 2.16 -3.32 6.85
CA THR A 126 2.54 -3.27 5.43
C THR A 126 3.87 -3.96 5.20
N PHE A 127 4.87 -3.66 6.02
CA PHE A 127 6.17 -4.30 5.91
C PHE A 127 6.08 -5.82 6.08
N LEU A 128 5.39 -6.29 7.12
CA LEU A 128 5.24 -7.73 7.38
C LEU A 128 4.43 -8.44 6.30
N PHE A 129 3.33 -7.82 5.85
CA PHE A 129 2.47 -8.35 4.79
C PHE A 129 3.25 -8.55 3.50
N HIS A 130 4.03 -7.54 3.06
CA HIS A 130 4.78 -7.65 1.81
C HIS A 130 5.81 -8.78 1.87
N ILE A 131 6.53 -8.89 2.99
CA ILE A 131 7.47 -9.98 3.23
C ILE A 131 6.78 -11.36 3.22
N ALA A 132 5.63 -11.48 3.87
CA ALA A 132 4.86 -12.73 3.90
C ALA A 132 4.29 -13.09 2.53
N TYR A 133 3.70 -12.11 1.83
CA TYR A 133 3.11 -12.27 0.51
C TYR A 133 4.16 -12.73 -0.50
N ASP A 134 5.35 -12.13 -0.50
CA ASP A 134 6.43 -12.50 -1.40
C ASP A 134 6.93 -13.94 -1.18
N ARG A 135 6.88 -14.45 0.07
CA ARG A 135 7.21 -15.85 0.38
C ARG A 135 6.12 -16.84 -0.05
N VAL A 136 4.84 -16.47 0.10
CA VAL A 136 3.70 -17.32 -0.27
C VAL A 136 3.49 -17.33 -1.80
N ARG A 137 3.78 -16.21 -2.47
CA ARG A 137 3.61 -15.98 -3.91
C ARG A 137 4.91 -15.45 -4.53
N PRO A 138 5.95 -16.31 -4.64
CA PRO A 138 7.20 -15.91 -5.25
C PRO A 138 7.00 -15.57 -6.73
N ILE A 139 7.69 -14.53 -7.20
CA ILE A 139 7.72 -14.20 -8.62
C ILE A 139 8.62 -15.23 -9.29
N GLN A 140 8.04 -16.07 -10.14
CA GLN A 140 8.83 -17.01 -10.93
C GLN A 140 9.71 -16.20 -11.90
N PRO A 141 11.02 -16.50 -11.98
CA PRO A 141 11.86 -15.97 -13.03
C PRO A 141 11.27 -16.35 -14.38
N CYS A 142 11.28 -15.45 -15.36
CA CYS A 142 11.14 -15.91 -16.75
C CYS A 142 12.33 -16.86 -16.99
N PRO A 143 12.12 -18.02 -17.61
CA PRO A 143 13.21 -18.86 -18.06
C PRO A 143 14.19 -18.00 -18.85
N ASN A 144 15.50 -18.13 -18.60
CA ASN A 144 16.47 -17.45 -19.45
C ASN A 144 16.24 -17.91 -20.88
N LYS A 145 16.34 -16.99 -21.84
CA LYS A 145 16.09 -17.30 -23.25
C LYS A 145 16.99 -18.44 -23.75
N ASP A 146 18.20 -18.52 -23.21
CA ASP A 146 19.18 -19.59 -23.48
C ASP A 146 18.75 -20.94 -22.88
N GLU A 147 18.14 -20.97 -21.69
CA GLU A 147 17.62 -22.20 -21.07
C GLU A 147 16.34 -22.68 -21.77
N ALA A 148 15.51 -21.74 -22.25
CA ALA A 148 14.31 -22.04 -23.02
C ALA A 148 14.66 -22.66 -24.38
N ASP A 149 15.55 -22.02 -25.15
CA ASP A 149 16.04 -22.53 -26.44
C ASP A 149 16.73 -23.89 -26.28
N GLN A 150 17.51 -24.09 -25.20
CA GLN A 150 18.18 -25.36 -24.94
C GLN A 150 17.21 -26.46 -24.51
N SER A 151 16.15 -26.13 -23.76
CA SER A 151 15.09 -27.08 -23.41
C SER A 151 14.22 -27.48 -24.62
N GLU A 152 13.97 -26.53 -25.52
CA GLU A 152 13.18 -26.75 -26.75
C GLU A 152 13.99 -27.57 -27.76
N TYR A 153 15.28 -27.28 -27.93
CA TYR A 153 16.20 -28.10 -28.73
C TYR A 153 16.29 -29.56 -28.24
N LEU A 154 16.46 -29.77 -26.93
CA LEU A 154 16.53 -31.12 -26.35
C LEU A 154 15.20 -31.87 -26.46
N ALA A 155 14.07 -31.15 -26.41
CA ALA A 155 12.75 -31.75 -26.60
C ALA A 155 12.52 -32.17 -28.07
N ASP A 156 12.95 -31.35 -29.03
CA ASP A 156 12.89 -31.67 -30.45
C ASP A 156 13.82 -32.84 -30.83
N GLU A 157 15.04 -32.88 -30.27
CA GLU A 157 15.99 -33.98 -30.48
C GLU A 157 15.46 -35.31 -29.93
N ALA A 158 14.84 -35.29 -28.74
CA ALA A 158 14.23 -36.47 -28.15
C ALA A 158 12.96 -36.95 -28.91
N ALA A 159 12.24 -36.05 -29.58
CA ALA A 159 11.09 -36.40 -30.41
C ALA A 159 11.49 -36.93 -31.81
N ALA A 160 12.72 -36.64 -32.25
CA ALA A 160 13.28 -37.10 -33.52
C ALA A 160 14.02 -38.45 -33.43
N ALA A 161 14.21 -39.00 -32.22
CA ALA A 161 14.86 -40.28 -31.94
C ALA A 161 13.84 -41.41 -31.71
#